data_AF-A0A9E2EHB8-F1
#
_entry.id   AF-A0A9E2EHB8-F1
#
_cell.length_a   1.000
_cell.length_b   1.000
_cell.length_c   1.000
_cell.angle_alpha   90.00
_cell.angle_beta   90.00
_cell.angle_gamma   90.00
#
_symmetry.space_group_name_H-M   'P 1'
#
loop_
_entity.id
_entity.type
_entity.pdbx_description
1 polymer ?
#
loop_
_entity_poly.entity_id
_entity_poly.type
_entity_poly.pdbx_seq_one_letter_code
_entity_poly.pdbx_strand_id
1 'polypeptide(L)'
;MSKVPTLLPGRPGRATCYRWTLKGCNGVRLEAIKIGRRLYTSHEALGRFVTAMTESTRGRSSSSARSPRWPRSHDKRGKDSLAAEALLRRRFGF
;
A
#
# COMPACT_ATOMS: atom_id res chain seq x y z
N MET A 1 8.43 -11.41 -10.87
CA MET A 1 7.71 -11.61 -9.60
C MET A 1 6.24 -11.95 -9.87
N SER A 2 5.96 -13.13 -10.43
CA SER A 2 4.57 -13.55 -10.72
C SER A 2 3.93 -14.34 -9.59
N LYS A 3 4.69 -15.20 -8.89
CA LYS A 3 4.17 -16.11 -7.84
C LYS A 3 4.20 -15.56 -6.41
N VAL A 4 4.93 -14.47 -6.17
CA VAL A 4 5.12 -13.88 -4.83
C VAL A 4 3.81 -13.46 -4.14
N PRO A 5 2.88 -12.76 -4.82
CA PRO A 5 1.63 -12.31 -4.18
C PRO A 5 0.82 -13.46 -3.60
N THR A 6 0.83 -14.63 -4.23
CA THR A 6 -0.02 -15.75 -3.84
C THR A 6 0.47 -16.47 -2.58
N LEU A 7 1.75 -16.35 -2.24
CA LEU A 7 2.38 -17.03 -1.12
C LEU A 7 2.13 -16.34 0.23
N LEU A 8 1.68 -15.08 0.21
CA LEU A 8 1.49 -14.29 1.42
C LEU A 8 0.00 -14.07 1.73
N PRO A 9 -0.38 -14.09 3.02
CA PRO A 9 -1.74 -13.72 3.43
C PRO A 9 -2.02 -12.27 3.03
N GLY A 10 -3.25 -11.99 2.58
CA GLY A 10 -3.64 -10.67 2.06
C GLY A 10 -3.16 -10.35 0.64
N ARG A 11 -2.44 -11.27 -0.01
CA ARG A 11 -2.04 -11.23 -1.42
C ARG A 11 -1.51 -9.86 -1.89
N PRO A 12 -0.35 -9.41 -1.37
CA PRO A 12 0.19 -8.09 -1.71
C PRO A 12 0.41 -7.96 -3.22
N GLY A 13 -0.03 -6.83 -3.79
CA GLY A 13 0.09 -6.57 -5.22
C GLY A 13 1.54 -6.61 -5.73
N ARG A 14 1.71 -6.82 -7.04
CA ARG A 14 3.04 -6.85 -7.69
C ARG A 14 3.83 -5.56 -7.48
N ALA A 15 3.16 -4.40 -7.51
CA ALA A 15 3.78 -3.11 -7.25
C ALA A 15 4.31 -3.00 -5.81
N THR A 16 3.59 -3.57 -4.83
CA THR A 16 4.02 -3.64 -3.43
C THR A 16 5.30 -4.46 -3.30
N CYS A 17 5.36 -5.63 -3.93
CA CYS A 17 6.55 -6.47 -3.93
C CYS A 17 7.74 -5.77 -4.59
N TYR A 18 7.51 -5.10 -5.72
CA TYR A 18 8.55 -4.31 -6.41
C TYR A 18 9.10 -3.19 -5.52
N ARG A 19 8.21 -2.47 -4.83
CA ARG A 19 8.59 -1.43 -3.87
C ARG A 19 9.42 -2.01 -2.72
N TRP A 20 9.07 -3.19 -2.20
CA TRP A 20 9.85 -3.84 -1.13
C TRP A 20 11.28 -4.19 -1.57
N THR A 21 11.49 -4.56 -2.82
CA THR A 21 12.85 -4.77 -3.35
C THR A 21 13.62 -3.47 -3.52
N LEU A 22 12.98 -2.42 -4.04
CA LEU A 22 13.65 -1.15 -4.33
C LEU A 22 13.90 -0.26 -3.10
N LYS A 23 12.90 -0.16 -2.22
CA LYS A 23 12.87 0.78 -1.10
C LYS A 23 12.76 0.09 0.25
N GLY A 24 12.25 -1.14 0.29
CA GLY A 24 11.96 -1.84 1.52
C GLY A 24 10.65 -1.43 2.18
N CYS A 25 10.46 -1.92 3.40
CA CYS A 25 9.34 -1.65 4.29
C CYS A 25 9.88 -1.67 5.72
N ASN A 26 9.61 -0.63 6.53
CA ASN A 26 10.09 -0.55 7.91
C ASN A 26 11.63 -0.75 8.01
N GLY A 27 12.40 -0.23 7.06
CA GLY A 27 13.87 -0.40 7.03
C GLY A 27 14.37 -1.78 6.58
N VAL A 28 13.48 -2.73 6.28
CA VAL A 28 13.83 -4.07 5.80
C VAL A 28 13.59 -4.14 4.30
N ARG A 29 14.50 -4.75 3.53
CA ARG A 29 14.39 -4.87 2.06
C ARG A 29 14.17 -6.31 1.64
N LEU A 30 13.35 -6.52 0.61
CA LEU A 30 13.11 -7.85 0.06
C LEU A 30 14.24 -8.24 -0.89
N GLU A 31 14.92 -9.34 -0.57
CA GLU A 31 15.95 -9.94 -1.41
C GLU A 31 15.36 -10.39 -2.75
N ALA A 32 16.00 -9.99 -3.84
CA ALA A 32 15.60 -10.38 -5.18
C ALA A 32 16.80 -10.35 -6.12
N ILE A 33 16.81 -11.26 -7.08
CA ILE A 33 17.77 -11.30 -8.18
C ILE A 33 17.11 -10.80 -9.47
N LYS A 34 17.86 -10.04 -10.26
CA LYS A 34 17.43 -9.58 -11.58
C LYS A 34 17.98 -10.53 -12.63
N ILE A 35 17.08 -11.17 -13.37
CA ILE A 35 17.43 -11.99 -14.54
C ILE A 35 16.78 -11.33 -15.76
N GLY A 36 17.61 -10.73 -16.61
CA GLY A 36 17.16 -9.90 -17.72
C GLY A 36 16.27 -8.73 -17.27
N ARG A 37 15.04 -8.67 -17.82
CA ARG A 37 14.05 -7.62 -17.52
C ARG A 37 13.14 -7.96 -16.33
N ARG A 38 13.36 -9.10 -15.66
CA ARG A 38 12.47 -9.60 -14.60
C ARG A 38 13.20 -9.75 -13.28
N LEU A 39 12.51 -9.39 -12.21
CA LEU A 39 12.94 -9.67 -10.84
C LEU A 39 12.36 -11.00 -10.36
N TYR A 40 13.18 -11.75 -9.66
CA TYR A 40 12.87 -13.05 -9.05
C TYR A 40 13.24 -12.98 -7.58
N THR A 41 12.46 -13.64 -6.75
CA THR A 41 12.71 -13.79 -5.31
C THR A 41 12.35 -15.21 -4.94
N SER A 42 12.95 -15.74 -3.89
CA SER A 42 12.71 -17.08 -3.39
C SER A 42 11.64 -17.08 -2.30
N HIS A 43 11.12 -18.26 -1.98
CA HIS A 43 10.19 -18.41 -0.86
C HIS A 43 10.87 -18.12 0.49
N GLU A 44 12.12 -18.56 0.66
CA GLU A 44 12.90 -18.28 1.86
C GLU A 44 13.16 -16.78 2.05
N ALA A 45 13.49 -16.06 0.97
CA ALA A 45 13.68 -14.61 1.01
C ALA A 45 12.43 -13.88 1.51
N LEU A 46 11.23 -14.34 1.12
CA LEU A 46 9.98 -13.81 1.63
C LEU A 46 9.79 -14.10 3.12
N GLY A 47 10.10 -15.32 3.56
CA GLY A 47 10.05 -15.68 4.97
C GLY A 47 10.97 -14.78 5.81
N ARG A 48 12.23 -14.65 5.41
CA ARG A 48 13.22 -13.76 6.07
C ARG A 48 12.73 -12.31 6.11
N PHE A 49 12.20 -11.82 4.99
CA PHE A 49 11.67 -10.46 4.89
C PHE A 49 10.51 -10.20 5.85
N VAL A 50 9.53 -11.10 5.92
CA VAL A 50 8.35 -10.93 6.78
C VAL A 50 8.73 -10.98 8.26
N THR A 51 9.60 -11.90 8.65
CA THR A 51 10.11 -12.01 10.02
C THR A 51 10.85 -10.72 10.42
N ALA A 52 11.84 -10.31 9.63
CA ALA A 52 12.62 -9.10 9.91
C ALA A 52 11.75 -7.84 9.91
N MET A 53 10.76 -7.72 9.02
CA MET A 53 9.83 -6.59 8.99
C MET A 53 8.97 -6.54 10.27
N THR A 54 8.56 -7.70 10.78
CA THR A 54 7.77 -7.82 12.01
C THR A 54 8.60 -7.43 13.23
N GLU A 55 9.84 -7.92 13.34
CA GLU A 55 10.78 -7.53 14.39
C GLU A 55 11.09 -6.03 14.35
N SER A 56 11.33 -5.50 13.15
CA SER A 56 11.57 -4.08 12.92
C SER A 56 10.37 -3.20 13.25
N THR A 57 9.15 -3.74 13.24
CA THR A 57 7.97 -3.01 13.70
C THR A 57 7.88 -3.02 15.23
N ARG A 58 8.12 -4.17 15.87
CA ARG A 58 8.13 -4.33 17.32
C ARG A 58 9.21 -3.48 18.00
N GLY A 59 10.40 -3.40 17.40
CA GLY A 59 11.49 -2.55 17.92
C GLY A 59 11.24 -1.05 17.79
N ARG A 60 10.35 -0.62 16.89
CA ARG A 60 10.03 0.81 16.65
C ARG A 60 8.90 1.33 17.53
N SER A 61 8.06 0.45 18.08
CA SER A 61 6.92 0.83 18.91
C SER A 61 7.30 1.44 20.26
N SER A 62 8.58 1.41 20.66
CA SER A 62 9.04 1.97 21.94
C SER A 62 9.44 3.44 21.89
N SER A 63 9.64 4.06 20.71
CA SER A 63 10.30 5.39 20.64
C SER A 63 9.60 6.47 19.83
N SER A 64 8.41 6.24 19.26
CA SER A 64 7.69 7.29 18.52
C SER A 64 6.35 7.61 19.19
N ALA A 65 6.34 8.70 19.97
CA ALA A 65 5.12 9.44 20.27
C ALA A 65 4.39 9.68 18.94
N ARG A 66 3.25 8.99 18.76
CA ARG A 66 2.47 9.07 17.53
C ARG A 66 2.01 10.51 17.35
N SER A 67 2.55 11.20 16.35
CA SER A 67 2.05 12.49 15.90
C SER A 67 0.53 12.39 15.66
N PRO A 68 -0.29 13.39 16.04
CA PRO A 68 -1.74 13.30 15.96
C PRO A 68 -2.16 12.96 14.54
N ARG A 69 -2.79 11.79 14.37
CA ARG A 69 -3.37 11.40 13.10
C ARG A 69 -4.56 12.31 12.85
N TRP A 70 -4.41 13.30 11.97
CA TRP A 70 -5.57 14.06 11.49
C TRP A 70 -6.58 13.05 10.92
N PRO A 71 -7.85 13.07 11.36
CA PRO A 71 -8.86 12.15 10.84
C PRO A 71 -8.93 12.33 9.32
N ARG A 72 -8.67 11.25 8.58
CA ARG A 72 -8.92 11.23 7.14
C ARG A 72 -10.44 11.34 6.96
N SER A 73 -10.91 12.54 6.62
CA SER A 73 -12.31 12.77 6.26
C SER A 73 -12.63 11.92 5.03
N HIS A 74 -13.31 10.80 5.27
CA HIS A 74 -13.74 9.85 4.25
C HIS A 74 -15.23 10.04 3.93
N ASP A 75 -15.70 11.29 3.93
CA ASP A 75 -17.05 11.62 3.50
C ASP A 75 -17.09 12.93 2.72
N LYS A 76 -17.14 12.81 1.39
CA LYS A 76 -17.82 13.76 0.50
C LYS A 76 -18.42 13.01 -0.69
N ARG A 77 -19.09 11.88 -0.41
CA ARG A 77 -19.83 11.11 -1.42
C ARG A 77 -21.32 11.26 -1.11
N GLY A 78 -21.84 12.48 -1.22
CA GLY A 78 -23.26 12.73 -0.90
C GLY A 78 -23.82 14.13 -1.10
N LYS A 79 -23.06 15.12 -1.60
CA LYS A 79 -23.57 16.50 -1.74
C LYS A 79 -23.54 17.09 -3.15
N ASP A 80 -23.10 16.33 -4.15
CA ASP A 80 -22.92 16.86 -5.50
C ASP A 80 -24.12 16.60 -6.44
N SER A 81 -25.05 15.71 -6.08
CA SER A 81 -26.22 15.42 -6.93
C SER A 81 -27.24 16.57 -6.94
N LEU A 82 -27.53 17.15 -5.77
CA LEU A 82 -28.52 18.23 -5.64
C LEU A 82 -28.05 19.55 -6.26
N ALA A 83 -26.73 19.81 -6.25
CA ALA A 83 -26.15 21.01 -6.86
C ALA A 83 -26.08 20.91 -8.39
N ALA A 84 -25.88 19.71 -8.93
CA ALA A 84 -25.87 19.47 -10.38
C ALA A 84 -27.27 19.62 -11.00
N GLU A 85 -28.32 19.16 -10.31
CA GLU A 85 -29.71 19.28 -10.77
C GLU A 85 -30.21 20.74 -10.80
N ALA A 86 -29.86 21.53 -9.78
CA ALA A 86 -30.23 22.94 -9.71
C ALA A 86 -29.58 23.80 -10.82
N LEU A 87 -28.38 23.41 -11.29
CA LEU A 87 -27.68 24.07 -12.38
C LEU A 87 -28.27 23.74 -13.75
N LEU A 88 -28.77 22.51 -13.95
CA LEU A 88 -29.43 22.12 -15.19
C LEU A 88 -30.78 22.81 -15.37
N ARG A 89 -31.57 22.97 -14.30
CA ARG A 89 -32.84 23.72 -14.31
C ARG A 89 -32.69 25.21 -14.63
N ARG A 90 -31.58 25.85 -14.22
CA ARG A 90 -31.30 27.26 -14.55
C ARG A 90 -30.78 27.48 -15.96
N ARG A 91 -30.26 26.44 -16.62
CA ARG A 91 -29.63 26.50 -17.95
C ARG A 91 -30.58 26.06 -19.07
N PHE A 92 -31.47 25.11 -18.80
CA PHE A 92 -32.43 24.56 -19.75
C PHE A 92 -33.79 24.47 -19.06
N GLY A 93 -34.61 25.53 -19.17
CA GLY A 93 -35.88 25.63 -18.45
C GLY A 93 -36.89 24.56 -18.87
N PHE A 94 -37.16 23.63 -17.95
CA PHE A 94 -38.40 22.86 -17.78
C PHE A 94 -38.62 22.62 -16.26
#